data_AF-A0AAW0KMZ7-F1
#
_entry.id   AF-A0AAW0KMZ7-F1
#
_cell.length_a   1.000
_cell.length_b   1.000
_cell.length_c   1.000
_cell.angle_alpha   90.00
_cell.angle_beta   90.00
_cell.angle_gamma   90.00
#
_symmetry.space_group_name_H-M   'P 1'
#
loop_
_entity.id
_entity.type
_entity.pdbx_description
1 polymer ?
#
loop_
_entity_poly.entity_id
_entity_poly.type
_entity_poly.pdbx_seq_one_letter_code
_entity_poly.pdbx_strand_id
1 'polypeptide(L)'
;MMTMQNPTYPFPGPLSPTTAATTTRSNPNVAFTTPPNYAARLSHLLTLKGFNPLWCPTLVTHPTPHSLKPYLSPPPTLESFSAIAFTSRAAITSLSTAIADFAEPLLSPHGHTFVLAALGKDSELIVHDDSFIAKFCQNPNRIRVLVPPIATPSGLVHALGLGLGRRVLCLVPTVVGLDEPAVVANFVKELEEKGWDPVRVSAYETRWKGRECGKELVEKCERGELGAVVFTSTAEVDGLLKSLREMVGWDWEMVRKTCPDLVVAAHGPVTAAGAESLGVKVDLVSDKFDSFDGVVNALALRFGMV
;
A
#
# COMPACT_ATOMS: atom_id res chain seq x y z
N MET A 1 40.70 3.45 -91.84
CA MET A 1 39.60 2.77 -91.11
C MET A 1 40.02 2.70 -89.65
N MET A 2 39.62 3.71 -88.88
CA MET A 2 38.53 3.64 -87.89
C MET A 2 38.93 2.89 -86.61
N THR A 3 39.38 3.72 -85.67
CA THR A 3 39.45 3.53 -84.22
C THR A 3 38.10 3.11 -83.62
N MET A 4 38.12 2.23 -82.62
CA MET A 4 37.08 2.16 -81.61
C MET A 4 37.69 1.96 -80.21
N GLN A 5 37.14 2.73 -79.28
CA GLN A 5 37.60 3.00 -77.93
C GLN A 5 37.12 1.94 -76.92
N ASN A 6 37.90 1.76 -75.85
CA ASN A 6 37.49 1.09 -74.62
C ASN A 6 36.49 1.94 -73.82
N PRO A 7 35.42 1.35 -73.26
CA PRO A 7 34.71 1.92 -72.12
C PRO A 7 35.27 1.38 -70.80
N THR A 8 35.75 2.30 -69.95
CA THR A 8 36.05 2.07 -68.53
C THR A 8 34.78 2.01 -67.71
N TYR A 9 34.56 0.92 -66.98
CA TYR A 9 33.52 0.81 -65.95
C TYR A 9 34.03 1.34 -64.60
N PRO A 10 33.25 2.17 -63.87
CA PRO A 10 33.64 2.61 -62.54
C PRO A 10 33.42 1.50 -61.49
N PHE A 11 34.36 1.39 -60.55
CA PHE A 11 34.26 0.54 -59.37
C PHE A 11 33.09 0.97 -58.46
N PRO A 12 32.36 0.05 -57.81
CA PRO A 12 31.40 0.40 -56.77
C PRO A 12 32.15 0.89 -55.53
N GLY A 13 31.88 2.12 -55.10
CA GLY A 13 32.34 2.63 -53.81
C GLY A 13 31.71 1.86 -52.63
N PRO A 14 32.34 1.87 -51.45
CA PRO A 14 31.83 1.16 -50.28
C PRO A 14 30.48 1.75 -49.83
N LEU A 15 29.54 0.86 -49.53
CA LEU A 15 28.25 1.19 -48.92
C LEU A 15 28.50 1.85 -47.57
N SER A 16 27.99 3.07 -47.40
CA SER A 16 27.94 3.75 -46.11
C SER A 16 27.16 2.89 -45.10
N PRO A 17 27.69 2.64 -43.89
CA PRO A 17 26.94 1.93 -42.88
C PRO A 17 25.73 2.77 -42.48
N THR A 18 24.54 2.20 -42.66
CA THR A 18 23.29 2.72 -42.10
C THR A 18 23.45 2.75 -40.59
N THR A 19 23.55 3.95 -40.03
CA THR A 19 23.53 4.18 -38.59
C THR A 19 22.18 3.71 -38.08
N ALA A 20 22.11 2.50 -37.55
CA ALA A 20 21.01 2.07 -36.71
C ALA A 20 20.98 3.07 -35.55
N ALA A 21 19.97 3.93 -35.53
CA ALA A 21 19.71 4.78 -34.38
C ALA A 21 19.38 3.86 -33.22
N THR A 22 20.35 3.63 -32.35
CA THR A 22 20.15 3.04 -31.04
C THR A 22 19.29 4.03 -30.27
N THR A 23 17.97 3.93 -30.39
CA THR A 23 17.05 4.61 -29.49
C THR A 23 17.37 4.07 -28.11
N THR A 24 18.11 4.83 -27.32
CA THR A 24 18.28 4.60 -25.89
C THR A 24 16.88 4.70 -25.29
N ARG A 25 16.22 3.54 -25.10
CA ARG A 25 14.90 3.47 -24.51
C ARG A 25 15.06 3.94 -23.07
N SER A 26 14.56 5.14 -22.78
CA SER A 26 14.56 5.66 -21.42
C SER A 26 13.75 4.71 -20.53
N ASN A 27 14.22 4.51 -19.30
CA ASN A 27 13.53 3.69 -18.33
C ASN A 27 12.10 4.25 -18.08
N PRO A 28 11.05 3.42 -18.05
CA PRO A 28 9.69 3.92 -17.86
C PRO A 28 9.52 4.60 -16.49
N ASN A 29 8.85 5.76 -16.45
CA ASN A 29 8.45 6.37 -15.19
C ASN A 29 7.25 5.63 -14.61
N VAL A 30 7.35 5.25 -13.33
CA VAL A 30 6.29 4.54 -12.61
C VAL A 30 5.87 5.36 -11.41
N ALA A 31 4.68 5.96 -11.50
CA ALA A 31 4.05 6.63 -10.37
C ALA A 31 3.53 5.64 -9.34
N PHE A 32 3.64 5.99 -8.06
CA PHE A 32 2.97 5.24 -7.00
C PHE A 32 2.54 6.18 -5.88
N THR A 33 1.41 5.86 -5.26
CA THR A 33 0.66 6.80 -4.42
C THR A 33 0.68 6.45 -2.93
N THR A 34 1.48 5.46 -2.57
CA THR A 34 1.53 4.89 -1.22
C THR A 34 1.91 5.93 -0.16
N PRO A 35 1.40 5.79 1.08
CA PRO A 35 1.87 6.58 2.22
C PRO A 35 3.39 6.44 2.49
N PRO A 36 4.01 7.39 3.23
CA PRO A 36 5.46 7.44 3.44
C PRO A 36 6.10 6.17 4.02
N ASN A 37 5.39 5.44 4.89
CA ASN A 37 5.90 4.22 5.53
C ASN A 37 6.10 3.05 4.56
N TYR A 38 5.50 3.10 3.37
CA TYR A 38 5.65 2.07 2.33
C TYR A 38 6.52 2.53 1.16
N ALA A 39 6.67 3.84 0.99
CA ALA A 39 7.24 4.45 -0.21
C ALA A 39 8.68 4.03 -0.49
N ALA A 40 9.54 4.01 0.54
CA ALA A 40 10.95 3.68 0.37
C ALA A 40 11.15 2.26 -0.18
N ARG A 41 10.38 1.29 0.32
CA ARG A 41 10.46 -0.11 -0.12
C ARG A 41 9.97 -0.28 -1.55
N LEU A 42 8.81 0.29 -1.90
CA LEU A 42 8.28 0.19 -3.26
C LEU A 42 9.19 0.90 -4.27
N SER A 43 9.68 2.10 -3.93
CA SER A 43 10.64 2.85 -4.75
C SER A 43 11.90 2.02 -5.04
N HIS A 44 12.48 1.42 -4.00
CA HIS A 44 13.67 0.58 -4.13
C HIS A 44 13.45 -0.62 -5.07
N LEU A 45 12.33 -1.33 -4.92
CA LEU A 45 12.01 -2.48 -5.78
C LEU A 45 11.80 -2.07 -7.24
N LEU A 46 11.14 -0.94 -7.49
CA LEU A 46 10.98 -0.37 -8.83
C LEU A 46 12.34 -0.04 -9.46
N THR A 47 13.24 0.61 -8.72
CA THR A 47 14.61 0.91 -9.17
C THR A 47 15.40 -0.36 -9.49
N LEU A 48 15.31 -1.40 -8.65
CA LEU A 48 15.99 -2.68 -8.90
C LEU A 48 15.52 -3.37 -10.19
N LYS A 49 14.28 -3.12 -10.62
CA LYS A 49 13.75 -3.59 -11.90
C LYS A 49 13.99 -2.65 -13.07
N GLY A 50 14.75 -1.57 -12.88
CA GLY A 50 15.10 -0.62 -13.93
C GLY A 50 14.01 0.40 -14.24
N PHE A 51 13.02 0.60 -13.36
CA PHE A 51 12.06 1.68 -13.51
C PHE A 51 12.58 2.99 -12.91
N ASN A 52 12.01 4.11 -13.34
CA ASN A 52 12.19 5.42 -12.70
C ASN A 52 11.01 5.67 -11.73
N PRO A 53 11.17 5.42 -10.42
CA PRO A 53 10.09 5.57 -9.46
C PRO A 53 9.71 7.04 -9.28
N LEU A 54 8.40 7.32 -9.31
CA LEU A 54 7.81 8.63 -9.08
C LEU A 54 6.85 8.55 -7.88
N TRP A 55 7.25 9.10 -6.74
CA TRP A 55 6.45 9.03 -5.53
C TRP A 55 5.45 10.19 -5.45
N CYS A 56 4.16 9.89 -5.66
CA CYS A 56 3.06 10.85 -5.61
C CYS A 56 2.08 10.49 -4.49
N PRO A 57 2.46 10.60 -3.21
CA PRO A 57 1.61 10.13 -2.11
C PRO A 57 0.29 10.88 -2.08
N THR A 58 -0.83 10.17 -2.06
CA THR A 58 -2.15 10.81 -2.01
C THR A 58 -2.71 10.87 -0.59
N LEU A 59 -2.10 10.12 0.32
CA LEU A 59 -2.47 10.02 1.73
C LEU A 59 -1.28 10.29 2.64
N VAL A 60 -1.56 10.80 3.84
CA VAL A 60 -0.63 10.87 4.96
C VAL A 60 -1.27 10.26 6.20
N THR A 61 -0.45 9.63 7.05
CA THR A 61 -0.92 9.00 8.28
C THR A 61 -0.37 9.69 9.51
N HIS A 62 -1.23 9.97 10.49
CA HIS A 62 -0.83 10.61 11.75
C HIS A 62 -1.26 9.74 12.94
N PRO A 63 -0.32 9.27 13.79
CA PRO A 63 -0.67 8.57 15.02
C PRO A 63 -1.50 9.45 15.97
N THR A 64 -2.48 8.85 16.65
CA THR A 64 -3.32 9.53 17.66
C THR A 64 -3.23 8.80 19.01
N PRO A 65 -2.04 8.70 19.64
CA PRO A 65 -1.84 7.89 20.85
C PRO A 65 -2.72 8.32 22.03
N HIS A 66 -3.12 9.60 22.08
CA HIS A 66 -4.03 10.13 23.10
C HIS A 66 -5.43 9.50 23.04
N SER A 67 -5.90 9.09 21.86
CA SER A 67 -7.20 8.42 21.68
C SER A 67 -7.26 7.03 22.32
N LEU A 68 -6.09 6.42 22.55
CA LEU A 68 -5.96 5.09 23.14
C LEU A 68 -5.98 5.13 24.67
N LYS A 69 -5.62 6.27 25.28
CA LYS A 69 -5.51 6.41 26.75
C LYS A 69 -6.74 5.93 27.54
N PRO A 70 -8.00 6.20 27.13
CA PRO A 70 -9.18 5.73 27.86
C PRO A 70 -9.27 4.20 27.97
N TYR A 71 -8.61 3.46 27.08
CA TYR A 71 -8.60 2.00 27.05
C TYR A 71 -7.36 1.39 27.68
N LEU A 72 -6.34 2.21 27.97
CA LEU A 72 -5.02 1.77 28.40
C LEU A 72 -4.68 2.21 29.83
N SER A 73 -5.27 3.31 30.31
CA SER A 73 -4.95 3.89 31.63
C SER A 73 -6.15 3.95 32.58
N PRO A 74 -5.92 3.73 33.90
CA PRO A 74 -4.70 3.22 34.52
C PRO A 74 -4.58 1.69 34.39
N PRO A 75 -3.41 1.11 34.05
CA PRO A 75 -3.23 -0.35 34.00
C PRO A 75 -3.54 -1.03 35.35
N PRO A 76 -3.92 -2.33 35.35
CA PRO A 76 -4.22 -3.19 34.20
C PRO A 76 -5.63 -2.92 33.64
N THR A 77 -5.72 -2.57 32.36
CA THR A 77 -6.98 -2.13 31.71
C THR A 77 -7.50 -3.11 30.65
N LEU A 78 -6.60 -3.93 30.10
CA LEU A 78 -6.94 -4.78 28.96
C LEU A 78 -7.58 -6.12 29.34
N GLU A 79 -7.80 -6.40 30.64
CA GLU A 79 -8.40 -7.68 31.10
C GLU A 79 -9.85 -7.87 30.62
N SER A 80 -10.55 -6.78 30.26
CA SER A 80 -11.88 -6.88 29.65
C SER A 80 -11.85 -7.28 28.16
N PHE A 81 -10.67 -7.28 27.54
CA PHE A 81 -10.46 -7.65 26.15
C PHE A 81 -9.74 -9.00 26.06
N SER A 82 -10.03 -9.75 25.00
CA SER A 82 -9.29 -10.99 24.69
C SER A 82 -8.29 -10.80 23.55
N ALA A 83 -8.40 -9.71 22.81
CA ALA A 83 -7.52 -9.41 21.69
C ALA A 83 -7.41 -7.91 21.39
N ILE A 84 -6.29 -7.51 20.80
CA ILE A 84 -6.17 -6.30 19.99
C ILE A 84 -5.99 -6.71 18.54
N ALA A 85 -6.75 -6.08 17.64
CA ALA A 85 -6.60 -6.25 16.21
C ALA A 85 -6.04 -4.99 15.57
N PHE A 86 -4.88 -5.12 14.92
CA PHE A 86 -4.19 -4.09 14.18
C PHE A 86 -4.41 -4.28 12.69
N THR A 87 -5.07 -3.31 12.04
CA THR A 87 -5.30 -3.32 10.59
C THR A 87 -4.23 -2.55 9.81
N SER A 88 -3.18 -2.07 10.48
CA SER A 88 -2.14 -1.22 9.89
C SER A 88 -0.92 -1.11 10.80
N ARG A 89 0.27 -0.99 10.19
CA ARG A 89 1.51 -0.57 10.86
C ARG A 89 1.35 0.70 11.70
N ALA A 90 0.62 1.70 11.21
CA ALA A 90 0.43 2.97 11.91
C ALA A 90 -0.32 2.81 13.24
N ALA A 91 -1.24 1.84 13.32
CA ALA A 91 -1.93 1.51 14.56
C ALA A 91 -0.99 0.91 15.61
N ILE A 92 -0.08 0.01 15.19
CA ILE A 92 0.95 -0.58 16.07
C ILE A 92 1.87 0.52 16.60
N THR A 93 2.35 1.40 15.72
CA THR A 93 3.21 2.53 16.11
C THR A 93 2.51 3.47 17.09
N SER A 94 1.24 3.83 16.84
CA SER A 94 0.47 4.68 17.76
C SER A 94 0.29 4.04 19.14
N LEU A 95 0.00 2.73 19.19
CA LEU A 95 -0.09 2.01 20.45
C LEU A 95 1.24 1.98 21.19
N SER A 96 2.33 1.66 20.49
CA SER A 96 3.69 1.68 21.06
C SER A 96 4.01 3.05 21.66
N THR A 97 3.71 4.14 20.97
CA THR A 97 3.84 5.51 21.52
C THR A 97 2.94 5.73 22.74
N ALA A 98 1.69 5.26 22.72
CA ALA A 98 0.76 5.47 23.83
C ALA A 98 1.17 4.76 25.13
N ILE A 99 1.90 3.64 25.03
CA ILE A 99 2.30 2.79 26.17
C ILE A 99 3.78 2.95 26.54
N ALA A 100 4.54 3.78 25.82
CA ALA A 100 5.98 3.95 26.01
C ALA A 100 6.34 4.29 27.46
N ASP A 101 5.61 5.23 28.05
CA ASP A 101 5.85 5.76 29.40
C ASP A 101 5.20 4.92 30.52
N PHE A 102 4.50 3.84 30.19
CA PHE A 102 3.85 3.01 31.22
C PHE A 102 4.90 2.18 31.94
N ALA A 103 4.96 2.34 33.27
CA ALA A 103 5.84 1.56 34.13
C ALA A 103 5.27 0.15 34.42
N GLU A 104 3.95 0.02 34.49
CA GLU A 104 3.26 -1.23 34.76
C GLU A 104 2.70 -1.88 33.48
N PRO A 105 2.68 -3.22 33.39
CA PRO A 105 2.10 -3.92 32.25
C PRO A 105 0.58 -3.70 32.11
N LEU A 106 0.08 -3.77 30.88
CA LEU A 106 -1.34 -3.57 30.54
C LEU A 106 -2.28 -4.69 31.02
N LEU A 107 -1.72 -5.88 31.28
CA LEU A 107 -2.39 -7.09 31.74
C LEU A 107 -1.68 -7.64 32.97
N SER A 108 -2.43 -8.29 33.85
CA SER A 108 -1.86 -9.03 34.97
C SER A 108 -1.08 -10.27 34.48
N PRO A 109 -0.17 -10.84 35.28
CA PRO A 109 0.55 -12.05 34.90
C PRO A 109 -0.32 -13.33 34.83
N HIS A 110 -1.57 -13.25 35.29
CA HIS A 110 -2.50 -14.38 35.40
C HIS A 110 -3.72 -14.16 34.52
N GLY A 111 -4.28 -15.24 33.95
CA GLY A 111 -5.50 -15.18 33.16
C GLY A 111 -5.35 -15.85 31.80
N HIS A 112 -6.36 -15.68 30.94
CA HIS A 112 -6.40 -16.31 29.63
C HIS A 112 -5.36 -15.72 28.67
N THR A 113 -5.04 -16.46 27.60
CA THR A 113 -4.20 -15.98 26.51
C THR A 113 -4.83 -14.74 25.86
N PHE A 114 -4.05 -13.68 25.76
CA PHE A 114 -4.37 -12.43 25.10
C PHE A 114 -3.74 -12.39 23.71
N VAL A 115 -4.52 -12.00 22.70
CA VAL A 115 -4.08 -12.07 21.30
C VAL A 115 -3.71 -10.68 20.77
N LEU A 116 -2.53 -10.57 20.17
CA LEU A 116 -2.12 -9.42 19.36
C LEU A 116 -2.20 -9.82 17.89
N ALA A 117 -3.27 -9.43 17.21
CA ALA A 117 -3.56 -9.84 15.84
C ALA A 117 -3.14 -8.74 14.85
N ALA A 118 -2.23 -9.04 13.92
CA ALA A 118 -1.71 -8.06 12.96
C ALA A 118 -1.63 -8.63 11.53
N LEU A 119 -1.72 -7.75 10.53
CA LEU A 119 -1.69 -8.14 9.12
C LEU A 119 -0.26 -8.37 8.62
N GLY A 120 -0.01 -9.57 8.06
CA GLY A 120 1.19 -9.89 7.29
C GLY A 120 2.48 -9.36 7.92
N LYS A 121 3.26 -8.60 7.15
CA LYS A 121 4.55 -8.04 7.58
C LYS A 121 4.45 -6.95 8.64
N ASP A 122 3.28 -6.37 8.90
CA ASP A 122 3.15 -5.38 9.98
C ASP A 122 3.32 -6.02 11.36
N SER A 123 3.09 -7.33 11.47
CA SER A 123 3.39 -8.11 12.67
C SER A 123 4.87 -8.10 13.05
N GLU A 124 5.80 -7.79 12.14
CA GLU A 124 7.24 -7.67 12.42
C GLU A 124 7.52 -6.62 13.50
N LEU A 125 6.71 -5.55 13.60
CA LEU A 125 6.82 -4.54 14.66
C LEU A 125 6.46 -5.08 16.05
N ILE A 126 5.77 -6.21 16.12
CA ILE A 126 5.36 -6.86 17.36
C ILE A 126 6.31 -8.02 17.67
N VAL A 127 6.62 -8.86 16.68
CA VAL A 127 7.42 -10.09 16.85
C VAL A 127 8.89 -9.80 17.09
N HIS A 128 9.44 -8.71 16.53
CA HIS A 128 10.86 -8.37 16.67
C HIS A 128 11.14 -7.34 17.78
N ASP A 129 10.14 -6.98 18.57
CA ASP A 129 10.27 -6.03 19.68
C ASP A 129 9.81 -6.66 21.00
N ASP A 130 10.75 -7.35 21.66
CA ASP A 130 10.50 -7.94 22.99
C ASP A 130 10.07 -6.89 24.02
N SER A 131 10.54 -5.64 23.87
CA SER A 131 10.17 -4.55 24.75
C SER A 131 8.71 -4.16 24.59
N PHE A 132 8.17 -4.24 23.37
CA PHE A 132 6.75 -4.05 23.10
C PHE A 132 5.90 -5.12 23.76
N ILE A 133 6.25 -6.41 23.62
CA ILE A 133 5.52 -7.52 24.26
C ILE A 133 5.57 -7.41 25.80
N ALA A 134 6.72 -7.03 26.36
CA ALA A 134 6.89 -6.87 27.81
C ALA A 134 5.97 -5.79 28.42
N LYS A 135 5.55 -4.78 27.64
CA LYS A 135 4.56 -3.78 28.08
C LYS A 135 3.16 -4.37 28.26
N PHE A 136 2.84 -5.51 27.63
CA PHE A 136 1.53 -6.13 27.78
C PHE A 136 1.45 -6.98 29.04
N CYS A 137 2.40 -7.89 29.27
CA CYS A 137 2.33 -8.82 30.38
C CYS A 137 3.73 -9.31 30.78
N GLN A 138 3.98 -9.44 32.09
CA GLN A 138 5.20 -10.05 32.61
C GLN A 138 5.32 -11.55 32.27
N ASN A 139 4.19 -12.23 32.05
CA ASN A 139 4.15 -13.63 31.65
C ASN A 139 4.00 -13.72 30.12
N PRO A 140 5.09 -13.96 29.37
CA PRO A 140 5.04 -13.96 27.91
C PRO A 140 4.16 -15.09 27.36
N ASN A 141 3.95 -16.18 28.11
CA ASN A 141 3.07 -17.28 27.70
C ASN A 141 1.58 -16.87 27.63
N ARG A 142 1.20 -15.74 28.25
CA ARG A 142 -0.14 -15.17 28.08
C ARG A 142 -0.30 -14.45 26.75
N ILE A 143 0.77 -14.03 26.07
CA ILE A 143 0.68 -13.23 24.85
C ILE A 143 0.85 -14.12 23.62
N ARG A 144 -0.13 -14.10 22.73
CA ARG A 144 -0.06 -14.77 21.43
C ARG A 144 -0.13 -13.75 20.31
N VAL A 145 0.91 -13.67 19.49
CA VAL A 145 0.86 -12.91 18.24
C VAL A 145 0.18 -13.77 17.17
N LEU A 146 -0.84 -13.22 16.51
CA LEU A 146 -1.60 -13.88 15.46
C LEU A 146 -1.40 -13.14 14.13
N VAL A 147 -1.00 -13.88 13.10
CA VAL A 147 -0.87 -13.37 11.73
C VAL A 147 -1.76 -14.23 10.83
N PRO A 148 -2.70 -13.65 10.07
CA PRO A 148 -3.56 -14.43 9.20
C PRO A 148 -2.79 -14.93 7.98
N PRO A 149 -3.11 -16.12 7.43
CA PRO A 149 -2.50 -16.63 6.20
C PRO A 149 -2.71 -15.70 5.00
N ILE A 150 -3.84 -15.00 4.96
CA ILE A 150 -4.15 -13.97 3.98
C ILE A 150 -4.18 -12.63 4.72
N ALA A 151 -3.23 -11.74 4.42
CA ALA A 151 -3.04 -10.46 5.10
C ALA A 151 -4.11 -9.40 4.72
N THR A 152 -5.36 -9.72 5.02
CA THR A 152 -6.53 -8.85 4.82
C THR A 152 -7.33 -8.72 6.13
N PRO A 153 -8.13 -7.67 6.32
CA PRO A 153 -9.00 -7.55 7.48
C PRO A 153 -9.93 -8.77 7.66
N SER A 154 -10.56 -9.27 6.59
CA SER A 154 -11.39 -10.49 6.65
C SER A 154 -10.58 -11.74 6.99
N GLY A 155 -9.35 -11.86 6.45
CA GLY A 155 -8.42 -12.92 6.83
C GLY A 155 -8.05 -12.89 8.32
N LEU A 156 -7.89 -11.68 8.89
CA LEU A 156 -7.66 -11.48 10.32
C LEU A 156 -8.84 -11.94 11.17
N VAL A 157 -10.08 -11.60 10.76
CA VAL A 157 -11.31 -12.07 11.42
C VAL A 157 -11.40 -13.60 11.38
N HIS A 158 -11.16 -14.20 10.20
CA HIS A 158 -11.16 -15.64 10.06
C HIS A 158 -10.12 -16.33 10.97
N ALA A 159 -8.90 -15.78 11.04
CA ALA A 159 -7.84 -16.31 11.89
C ALA A 159 -8.11 -16.13 13.40
N LEU A 160 -8.81 -15.05 13.79
CA LEU A 160 -9.25 -14.85 15.18
C LEU A 160 -10.28 -15.90 15.62
N GLY A 161 -11.09 -16.41 14.69
CA GLY A 161 -12.10 -17.42 14.97
C GLY A 161 -13.32 -16.87 15.71
N LEU A 162 -14.05 -17.75 16.40
CA LEU A 162 -15.29 -17.39 17.10
C LEU A 162 -15.02 -16.53 18.35
N GLY A 163 -15.75 -15.42 18.48
CA GLY A 163 -15.64 -14.50 19.60
C GLY A 163 -16.31 -15.00 20.87
N LEU A 164 -17.47 -15.66 20.76
CA LEU A 164 -18.26 -16.16 21.91
C LEU A 164 -18.58 -15.06 22.94
N GLY A 165 -18.88 -13.85 22.47
CA GLY A 165 -19.15 -12.66 23.28
C GLY A 165 -17.91 -11.96 23.84
N ARG A 166 -16.70 -12.46 23.53
CA ARG A 166 -15.45 -11.81 23.95
C ARG A 166 -15.24 -10.49 23.22
N ARG A 167 -14.60 -9.55 23.92
CA ARG A 167 -14.31 -8.21 23.39
C ARG A 167 -12.98 -8.19 22.64
N VAL A 168 -12.93 -7.44 21.55
CA VAL A 168 -11.71 -7.18 20.77
C VAL A 168 -11.54 -5.68 20.58
N LEU A 169 -10.34 -5.16 20.87
CA LEU A 169 -10.02 -3.76 20.64
C LEU A 169 -9.53 -3.60 19.19
N CYS A 170 -10.29 -2.91 18.36
CA CYS A 170 -10.02 -2.73 16.94
C CYS A 170 -9.34 -1.38 16.72
N LEU A 171 -8.02 -1.40 16.50
CA LEU A 171 -7.24 -0.20 16.24
C LEU A 171 -7.24 0.13 14.75
N VAL A 172 -8.11 1.06 14.36
CA VAL A 172 -8.42 1.40 12.96
C VAL A 172 -8.21 2.90 12.72
N PRO A 173 -8.18 3.37 11.46
CA PRO A 173 -8.06 4.78 11.19
C PRO A 173 -9.37 5.54 11.45
N THR A 174 -9.23 6.84 11.69
CA THR A 174 -10.21 7.85 11.24
C THR A 174 -9.78 8.38 9.87
N VAL A 175 -10.70 8.50 8.92
CA VAL A 175 -10.41 9.08 7.60
C VAL A 175 -10.76 10.56 7.59
N VAL A 176 -9.87 11.41 7.06
CA VAL A 176 -10.11 12.85 6.97
C VAL A 176 -9.87 13.35 5.55
N GLY A 177 -10.85 14.07 5.01
CA GLY A 177 -10.77 14.66 3.67
C GLY A 177 -11.02 13.67 2.53
N LEU A 178 -11.42 12.43 2.82
CA LEU A 178 -11.93 11.41 1.90
C LEU A 178 -13.07 10.66 2.58
N ASP A 179 -13.80 9.87 1.81
CA ASP A 179 -14.79 8.95 2.36
C ASP A 179 -14.10 7.74 3.00
N GLU A 180 -14.68 7.24 4.10
CA GLU A 180 -14.14 6.05 4.75
C GLU A 180 -14.36 4.81 3.86
N PRO A 181 -13.30 4.04 3.56
CA PRO A 181 -13.45 2.86 2.73
C PRO A 181 -14.27 1.79 3.46
N ALA A 182 -15.14 1.10 2.71
CA ALA A 182 -16.02 0.05 3.24
C ALA A 182 -15.29 -1.07 4.00
N VAL A 183 -13.99 -1.27 3.73
CA VAL A 183 -13.16 -2.27 4.40
C VAL A 183 -13.14 -2.13 5.93
N VAL A 184 -13.21 -0.91 6.47
CA VAL A 184 -13.22 -0.70 7.93
C VAL A 184 -14.55 -1.12 8.54
N ALA A 185 -15.66 -0.70 7.92
CA ALA A 185 -17.01 -1.09 8.35
C ALA A 185 -17.23 -2.61 8.22
N ASN A 186 -16.79 -3.20 7.11
CA ASN A 186 -16.87 -4.64 6.87
C ASN A 186 -16.06 -5.43 7.91
N PHE A 187 -14.86 -4.97 8.25
CA PHE A 187 -14.03 -5.61 9.28
C PHE A 187 -14.75 -5.69 10.64
N VAL A 188 -15.38 -4.60 11.07
CA VAL A 188 -16.16 -4.57 12.32
C VAL A 188 -17.37 -5.51 12.23
N LYS A 189 -18.12 -5.44 11.12
CA LYS A 189 -19.29 -6.28 10.88
C LYS A 189 -18.95 -7.78 10.89
N GLU A 190 -17.86 -8.17 10.23
CA GLU A 190 -17.42 -9.56 10.20
C GLU A 190 -17.01 -10.08 11.59
N LEU A 191 -16.44 -9.23 12.45
CA LEU A 191 -16.16 -9.58 13.85
C LEU A 191 -17.46 -9.84 14.63
N GLU A 192 -18.46 -8.98 14.49
CA GLU A 192 -19.79 -9.14 15.11
C GLU A 192 -20.46 -10.44 14.64
N GLU A 193 -20.41 -10.73 13.34
CA GLU A 193 -20.94 -11.97 12.75
C GLU A 193 -20.23 -13.23 13.28
N LYS A 194 -18.97 -13.12 13.69
CA LYS A 194 -18.22 -14.18 14.40
C LYS A 194 -18.46 -14.20 15.91
N GLY A 195 -19.34 -13.35 16.41
CA GLY A 195 -19.73 -13.28 17.82
C GLY A 195 -18.69 -12.58 18.70
N TRP A 196 -17.87 -11.70 18.15
CA TRP A 196 -17.04 -10.78 18.94
C TRP A 196 -17.86 -9.54 19.33
N ASP A 197 -17.46 -8.87 20.42
CA ASP A 197 -17.87 -7.49 20.76
C ASP A 197 -16.72 -6.53 20.36
N PRO A 198 -16.71 -6.00 19.12
CA PRO A 198 -15.62 -5.14 18.66
C PRO A 198 -15.75 -3.73 19.21
N VAL A 199 -14.67 -3.24 19.83
CA VAL A 199 -14.53 -1.86 20.27
C VAL A 199 -13.61 -1.12 19.32
N ARG A 200 -14.20 -0.28 18.48
CA ARG A 200 -13.47 0.55 17.52
C ARG A 200 -12.74 1.69 18.23
N VAL A 201 -11.46 1.85 17.97
CA VAL A 201 -10.67 2.99 18.44
C VAL A 201 -9.86 3.59 17.31
N SER A 202 -9.95 4.91 17.16
CA SER A 202 -9.26 5.71 16.16
C SER A 202 -7.78 5.85 16.48
N ALA A 203 -7.00 4.80 16.28
CA ALA A 203 -5.58 4.73 16.66
C ALA A 203 -4.67 5.64 15.82
N TYR A 204 -5.11 6.02 14.63
CA TYR A 204 -4.40 6.97 13.77
C TYR A 204 -5.40 7.63 12.83
N GLU A 205 -4.95 8.67 12.14
CA GLU A 205 -5.69 9.32 11.06
C GLU A 205 -5.08 8.96 9.72
N THR A 206 -5.93 8.71 8.73
CA THR A 206 -5.57 8.69 7.31
C THR A 206 -6.13 9.95 6.67
N ARG A 207 -5.26 10.88 6.30
CA ARG A 207 -5.66 12.17 5.74
C ARG A 207 -5.31 12.25 4.27
N TRP A 208 -6.19 12.86 3.49
CA TRP A 208 -5.84 13.27 2.13
C TRP A 208 -4.67 14.26 2.15
N LYS A 209 -3.65 14.03 1.31
CA LYS A 209 -2.48 14.92 1.24
C LYS A 209 -2.84 16.32 0.71
N GLY A 210 -3.92 16.42 -0.07
CA GLY A 210 -4.44 17.69 -0.58
C GLY A 210 -4.42 17.79 -2.10
N ARG A 211 -4.94 18.91 -2.59
CA ARG A 211 -5.25 19.16 -4.01
C ARG A 211 -4.10 18.91 -4.98
N GLU A 212 -2.86 19.19 -4.58
CA GLU A 212 -1.70 19.12 -5.47
C GLU A 212 -1.01 17.74 -5.49
N CYS A 213 -1.54 16.73 -4.79
CA CYS A 213 -0.83 15.45 -4.66
C CYS A 213 -0.65 14.69 -5.99
N GLY A 214 -1.51 14.93 -6.99
CA GLY A 214 -1.42 14.39 -8.34
C GLY A 214 -0.66 15.26 -9.35
N LYS A 215 -0.10 16.42 -8.95
CA LYS A 215 0.51 17.39 -9.88
C LYS A 215 1.59 16.78 -10.78
N GLU A 216 2.55 16.09 -10.18
CA GLU A 216 3.67 15.51 -10.92
C GLU A 216 3.24 14.37 -11.85
N LEU A 217 2.21 13.61 -11.46
CA LEU A 217 1.60 12.58 -12.29
C LEU A 217 0.95 13.20 -13.52
N VAL A 218 0.19 14.29 -13.36
CA VAL A 218 -0.44 15.03 -14.47
C VAL A 218 0.63 15.57 -15.42
N GLU A 219 1.65 16.25 -14.89
CA GLU A 219 2.73 16.82 -15.70
C GLU A 219 3.48 15.74 -16.50
N LYS A 220 3.75 14.57 -15.91
CA LYS A 220 4.37 13.44 -16.60
C LYS A 220 3.43 12.82 -17.63
N CYS A 221 2.13 12.83 -17.35
CA CYS A 221 1.13 12.32 -18.27
C CYS A 221 1.01 13.21 -19.51
N GLU A 222 0.89 14.53 -19.34
CA GLU A 222 0.80 15.49 -20.46
C GLU A 222 2.03 15.47 -21.39
N ARG A 223 3.21 15.15 -20.84
CA ARG A 223 4.45 15.00 -21.63
C ARG A 223 4.60 13.63 -22.30
N GLY A 224 3.68 12.69 -22.09
CA GLY A 224 3.80 11.31 -22.58
C GLY A 224 4.96 10.54 -21.94
N GLU A 225 5.40 10.94 -20.76
CA GLU A 225 6.56 10.37 -20.05
C GLU A 225 6.15 9.32 -19.00
N LEU A 226 4.86 9.21 -18.67
CA LEU A 226 4.35 8.32 -17.64
C LEU A 226 4.05 6.93 -18.21
N GLY A 227 4.78 5.91 -17.77
CA GLY A 227 4.59 4.54 -18.23
C GLY A 227 3.56 3.76 -17.42
N ALA A 228 3.58 3.92 -16.09
CA ALA A 228 2.64 3.21 -15.21
C ALA A 228 2.26 4.01 -13.96
N VAL A 229 1.14 3.62 -13.35
CA VAL A 229 0.75 4.02 -11.99
C VAL A 229 0.46 2.76 -11.16
N VAL A 230 0.93 2.75 -9.91
CA VAL A 230 0.74 1.67 -8.95
C VAL A 230 -0.10 2.14 -7.78
N PHE A 231 -1.19 1.43 -7.52
CA PHE A 231 -2.03 1.62 -6.34
C PHE A 231 -1.86 0.45 -5.37
N THR A 232 -1.65 0.76 -4.09
CA THR A 232 -1.59 -0.26 -3.04
C THR A 232 -2.82 -0.32 -2.17
N SER A 233 -3.66 0.72 -2.19
CA SER A 233 -4.96 0.72 -1.51
C SER A 233 -6.02 1.54 -2.26
N THR A 234 -7.30 1.26 -1.99
CA THR A 234 -8.44 1.99 -2.58
C THR A 234 -8.45 3.47 -2.19
N ALA A 235 -8.09 3.79 -0.95
CA ALA A 235 -8.04 5.17 -0.48
C ALA A 235 -6.99 5.99 -1.24
N GLU A 236 -5.91 5.36 -1.71
CA GLU A 236 -4.92 6.04 -2.54
C GLU A 236 -5.49 6.44 -3.90
N VAL A 237 -6.34 5.59 -4.49
CA VAL A 237 -7.04 5.83 -5.76
C VAL A 237 -7.99 7.01 -5.61
N ASP A 238 -8.84 6.98 -4.58
CA ASP A 238 -9.79 8.08 -4.31
C ASP A 238 -9.05 9.41 -4.08
N GLY A 239 -7.96 9.37 -3.29
CA GLY A 239 -7.10 10.54 -3.08
C GLY A 239 -6.50 11.11 -4.36
N LEU A 240 -6.10 10.25 -5.31
CA LEU A 240 -5.60 10.71 -6.62
C LEU A 240 -6.74 11.31 -7.45
N LEU A 241 -7.87 10.61 -7.58
CA LEU A 241 -9.02 11.06 -8.37
C LEU A 241 -9.55 12.39 -7.87
N LYS A 242 -9.61 12.57 -6.55
CA LYS A 242 -9.98 13.85 -5.93
C LYS A 242 -9.00 14.97 -6.32
N SER A 243 -7.69 14.71 -6.30
CA SER A 243 -6.68 15.68 -6.74
C SER A 243 -6.82 16.03 -8.21
N LEU A 244 -6.98 15.04 -9.10
CA LEU A 244 -7.17 15.25 -10.53
C LEU A 244 -8.39 16.14 -10.81
N ARG A 245 -9.52 15.83 -10.17
CA ARG A 245 -10.76 16.59 -10.31
C ARG A 245 -10.62 18.02 -9.80
N GLU A 246 -10.06 18.20 -8.60
CA GLU A 246 -9.96 19.54 -8.00
C GLU A 246 -8.88 20.41 -8.65
N MET A 247 -7.78 19.82 -9.13
CA MET A 247 -6.62 20.56 -9.64
C MET A 247 -6.79 20.93 -11.12
N VAL A 248 -7.17 19.98 -11.97
CA VAL A 248 -7.22 20.15 -13.43
C VAL A 248 -8.58 19.79 -14.04
N GLY A 249 -9.57 19.43 -13.23
CA GLY A 249 -10.90 19.06 -13.72
C GLY A 249 -10.94 17.70 -14.43
N TRP A 250 -9.94 16.85 -14.20
CA TRP A 250 -9.86 15.55 -14.86
C TRP A 250 -10.62 14.47 -14.08
N ASP A 251 -11.28 13.59 -14.82
CA ASP A 251 -11.68 12.27 -14.38
C ASP A 251 -10.71 11.23 -14.95
N TRP A 252 -11.01 9.95 -14.72
CA TRP A 252 -10.15 8.88 -15.21
C TRP A 252 -10.16 8.69 -16.73
N GLU A 253 -11.26 9.02 -17.42
CA GLU A 253 -11.30 8.97 -18.88
C GLU A 253 -10.36 10.00 -19.49
N MET A 254 -10.31 11.20 -18.91
CA MET A 254 -9.36 12.23 -19.35
C MET A 254 -7.91 11.78 -19.16
N VAL A 255 -7.58 11.13 -18.03
CA VAL A 255 -6.25 10.53 -17.84
C VAL A 255 -5.93 9.54 -18.96
N ARG A 256 -6.86 8.64 -19.30
CA ARG A 256 -6.66 7.65 -20.37
C ARG A 256 -6.55 8.28 -21.77
N LYS A 257 -7.26 9.38 -22.03
CA LYS A 257 -7.17 10.12 -23.30
C LYS A 257 -5.81 10.83 -23.44
N THR A 258 -5.32 11.43 -22.36
CA THR A 258 -4.01 12.09 -22.33
C THR A 258 -2.85 11.09 -22.34
N CYS A 259 -3.03 9.95 -21.66
CA CYS A 259 -2.04 8.87 -21.56
C CYS A 259 -2.62 7.52 -21.98
N PRO A 260 -2.77 7.28 -23.29
CA PRO A 260 -3.39 6.05 -23.79
C PRO A 260 -2.59 4.78 -23.44
N ASP A 261 -1.27 4.89 -23.35
CA ASP A 261 -0.37 3.77 -23.05
C ASP A 261 -0.10 3.57 -21.56
N LEU A 262 -0.72 4.37 -20.67
CA LEU A 262 -0.54 4.26 -19.23
C LEU A 262 -0.98 2.89 -18.72
N VAL A 263 -0.09 2.17 -18.05
CA VAL A 263 -0.42 0.92 -17.36
C VAL A 263 -0.87 1.20 -15.93
N VAL A 264 -2.05 0.73 -15.56
CA VAL A 264 -2.57 0.81 -14.18
C VAL A 264 -2.37 -0.53 -13.49
N ALA A 265 -1.55 -0.54 -12.43
CA ALA A 265 -1.29 -1.73 -11.64
C ALA A 265 -1.87 -1.61 -10.23
N ALA A 266 -2.56 -2.65 -9.77
CA ALA A 266 -3.03 -2.79 -8.41
C ALA A 266 -2.20 -3.82 -7.65
N HIS A 267 -1.85 -3.51 -6.40
CA HIS A 267 -1.07 -4.39 -5.54
C HIS A 267 -1.73 -5.74 -5.29
N GLY A 268 -3.06 -5.81 -5.31
CA GLY A 268 -3.81 -7.04 -5.12
C GLY A 268 -5.29 -6.90 -5.48
N PRO A 269 -6.07 -7.99 -5.39
CA PRO A 269 -7.45 -8.04 -5.88
C PRO A 269 -8.40 -7.08 -5.16
N VAL A 270 -8.20 -6.84 -3.86
CA VAL A 270 -9.01 -5.88 -3.08
C VAL A 270 -8.81 -4.45 -3.59
N THR A 271 -7.56 -4.06 -3.85
CA THR A 271 -7.23 -2.74 -4.39
C THR A 271 -7.73 -2.60 -5.82
N ALA A 272 -7.66 -3.66 -6.63
CA ALA A 272 -8.18 -3.67 -8.00
C ALA A 272 -9.69 -3.43 -8.01
N ALA A 273 -10.45 -4.22 -7.26
CA ALA A 273 -11.90 -4.06 -7.14
C ALA A 273 -12.30 -2.66 -6.61
N GLY A 274 -11.52 -2.14 -5.64
CA GLY A 274 -11.70 -0.78 -5.15
C GLY A 274 -11.48 0.29 -6.22
N ALA A 275 -10.39 0.19 -6.98
CA ALA A 275 -10.10 1.10 -8.08
C ALA A 275 -11.21 1.06 -9.16
N GLU A 276 -11.65 -0.14 -9.54
CA GLU A 276 -12.72 -0.35 -10.53
C GLU A 276 -14.06 0.23 -10.05
N SER A 277 -14.39 0.09 -8.76
CA SER A 277 -15.59 0.70 -8.17
C SER A 277 -15.60 2.24 -8.24
N LEU A 278 -14.41 2.86 -8.36
CA LEU A 278 -14.23 4.30 -8.54
C LEU A 278 -14.09 4.71 -10.02
N GLY A 279 -14.32 3.79 -10.96
CA GLY A 279 -14.23 4.04 -12.40
C GLY A 279 -12.82 3.95 -12.98
N VAL A 280 -11.83 3.49 -12.20
CA VAL A 280 -10.46 3.30 -12.66
C VAL A 280 -10.29 1.89 -13.23
N LYS A 281 -10.13 1.81 -14.55
CA LYS A 281 -9.80 0.55 -15.22
C LYS A 281 -8.38 0.11 -14.86
N VAL A 282 -8.26 -1.04 -14.18
CA VAL A 282 -6.97 -1.65 -13.83
C VAL A 282 -6.51 -2.58 -14.96
N ASP A 283 -5.24 -2.47 -15.35
CA ASP A 283 -4.66 -3.28 -16.43
C ASP A 283 -3.92 -4.50 -15.89
N LEU A 284 -3.42 -4.42 -14.66
CA LEU A 284 -2.59 -5.45 -14.04
C LEU A 284 -2.91 -5.58 -12.54
N VAL A 285 -3.07 -6.81 -12.09
CA VAL A 285 -3.25 -7.15 -10.68
C VAL A 285 -2.16 -8.14 -10.29
N SER A 286 -1.46 -7.90 -9.19
CA SER A 286 -0.49 -8.86 -8.67
C SER A 286 -1.17 -10.15 -8.20
N ASP A 287 -0.59 -11.29 -8.56
CA ASP A 287 -0.94 -12.61 -8.02
C ASP A 287 -0.32 -12.86 -6.63
N LYS A 288 0.82 -12.21 -6.34
CA LYS A 288 1.51 -12.21 -5.05
C LYS A 288 1.33 -10.86 -4.37
N PHE A 289 0.36 -10.76 -3.47
CA PHE A 289 -0.01 -9.51 -2.79
C PHE A 289 0.35 -9.52 -1.29
N ASP A 290 1.16 -10.48 -0.86
CA ASP A 290 1.84 -10.50 0.45
C ASP A 290 3.09 -9.60 0.47
N SER A 291 3.57 -9.18 -0.71
CA SER A 291 4.70 -8.28 -0.86
C SER A 291 4.59 -7.38 -2.10
N PHE A 292 5.28 -6.24 -2.08
CA PHE A 292 5.38 -5.36 -3.26
C PHE A 292 6.15 -5.99 -4.43
N ASP A 293 6.90 -7.06 -4.21
CA ASP A 293 7.63 -7.77 -5.27
C ASP A 293 6.68 -8.29 -6.35
N GLY A 294 5.48 -8.75 -5.98
CA GLY A 294 4.53 -9.28 -6.94
C GLY A 294 4.10 -8.24 -7.98
N VAL A 295 3.65 -7.06 -7.54
CA VAL A 295 3.20 -6.00 -8.46
C VAL A 295 4.36 -5.46 -9.30
N VAL A 296 5.55 -5.35 -8.71
CA VAL A 296 6.76 -4.89 -9.41
C VAL A 296 7.22 -5.91 -10.46
N ASN A 297 7.18 -7.21 -10.16
CA ASN A 297 7.51 -8.26 -11.14
C ASN A 297 6.49 -8.32 -12.27
N ALA A 298 5.20 -8.17 -11.96
CA ALA A 298 4.14 -8.15 -12.95
C ALA A 298 4.27 -6.95 -13.91
N LEU A 299 4.65 -5.78 -13.38
CA LEU A 299 5.04 -4.63 -14.22
C LEU A 299 6.27 -4.93 -15.07
N ALA A 300 7.35 -5.48 -14.51
CA ALA A 300 8.55 -5.81 -15.27
C ALA A 300 8.25 -6.75 -16.45
N LEU A 301 7.41 -7.77 -16.23
CA LEU A 301 6.91 -8.66 -17.29
C LEU A 301 6.15 -7.89 -18.37
N ARG A 302 5.25 -6.98 -17.98
CA ARG A 302 4.46 -6.15 -18.91
C ARG A 302 5.35 -5.27 -19.80
N PHE A 303 6.46 -4.76 -19.27
CA PHE A 303 7.41 -3.90 -20.00
C PHE A 303 8.55 -4.68 -20.68
N GLY A 304 8.60 -6.01 -20.55
CA GLY A 304 9.65 -6.85 -21.16
C GLY A 304 11.04 -6.66 -20.53
N MET A 305 11.08 -6.43 -19.21
CA MET A 305 12.29 -6.11 -18.44
C MET A 305 12.76 -7.29 -17.58
N VAL A 306 12.55 -8.52 -18.07
CA VAL A 306 12.79 -9.78 -17.32
C VAL A 306 13.89 -10.60 -17.97
#